data_AF-A0A0P9Q0C2-F1
#
_entry.id   AF-A0A0P9Q0C2-F1
#
_cell.length_a   1.000
_cell.length_b   1.000
_cell.length_c   1.000
_cell.angle_alpha   90.00
_cell.angle_beta   90.00
_cell.angle_gamma   90.00
#
_symmetry.space_group_name_H-M   'P 1'
#
loop_
_entity.id
_entity.type
_entity.pdbx_description
1 polymer ?
#
loop_
_entity_poly.entity_id
_entity_poly.type
_entity_poly.pdbx_seq_one_letter_code
_entity_poly.pdbx_strand_id
1 'polypeptide(L)'
;MARLSVRDFPDNLHQLLLQAAARHERSLEGETRFGLARYLESLEAPQPETASLCESWQRSTGQRLQKLFTRLREDHVFSWGERSDLPHLALALGETSPATLMNCIDGREALPFDLAKRIADRYSCSLEWLINGSSSMFPYPEVGGDYHEFFEPAVSGSGVSIKLVRLCTVEDSDGNPGPHDGTLLMFRCKDDKPNIASGYSGRFYLNDRMGGGGHGSLANFANFLNDNRSLQFSEYNCTAPIDNSMMWDHHPNYYLGFKHCSKASWLYPLLAGRSPSSIDWAQQHGYMSPKPKISYFHDLS
;
A
#
# COMPACT_ATOMS: atom_id res chain seq x y z
N MET A 1 -12.67 -58.41 11.94
CA MET A 1 -12.12 -57.27 11.17
C MET A 1 -13.29 -56.50 10.55
N ALA A 2 -13.44 -55.21 10.85
CA ALA A 2 -14.44 -54.38 10.18
C ALA A 2 -13.97 -54.10 8.75
N ARG A 3 -14.82 -54.36 7.77
CA ARG A 3 -14.52 -54.10 6.35
C ARG A 3 -15.03 -52.71 6.02
N LEU A 4 -14.13 -51.74 5.90
CA LEU A 4 -14.47 -50.37 5.52
C LEU A 4 -14.73 -50.32 4.01
N SER A 5 -15.95 -49.95 3.61
CA SER A 5 -16.26 -49.63 2.21
C SER A 5 -16.03 -48.14 1.97
N VAL A 6 -15.52 -47.78 0.79
CA VAL A 6 -15.34 -46.36 0.42
C VAL A 6 -16.69 -45.61 0.41
N ARG A 7 -17.80 -46.34 0.25
CA ARG A 7 -19.16 -45.79 0.31
C ARG A 7 -19.61 -45.39 1.72
N ASP A 8 -18.89 -45.83 2.75
CA ASP A 8 -19.21 -45.49 4.14
C ASP A 8 -18.51 -44.19 4.56
N PHE A 9 -17.79 -43.53 3.65
CA PHE A 9 -17.12 -42.26 3.92
C PHE A 9 -18.13 -41.12 3.92
N PRO A 10 -17.91 -40.07 4.75
CA PRO A 10 -18.70 -38.85 4.67
C PRO A 10 -18.72 -38.28 3.24
N ASP A 11 -19.87 -37.78 2.79
CA ASP A 11 -20.11 -37.38 1.39
C ASP A 11 -19.08 -36.36 0.88
N ASN A 12 -18.67 -35.41 1.73
CA ASN A 12 -17.65 -34.41 1.41
C ASN A 12 -16.28 -35.05 1.14
N LEU A 13 -15.88 -36.04 1.95
CA LEU A 13 -14.63 -36.77 1.78
C LEU A 13 -14.69 -37.66 0.53
N HIS A 14 -15.83 -38.30 0.29
CA HIS A 14 -16.06 -39.12 -0.90
C HIS A 14 -15.95 -38.28 -2.19
N GLN A 15 -16.53 -37.08 -2.23
CA GLN A 15 -16.41 -36.18 -3.38
C GLN A 15 -14.97 -35.72 -3.63
N LEU A 16 -14.22 -35.37 -2.58
CA LEU A 16 -12.81 -35.00 -2.71
C LEU A 16 -11.95 -36.15 -3.24
N LEU A 17 -12.21 -37.38 -2.79
CA LEU A 17 -11.52 -38.58 -3.28
C LEU A 17 -11.87 -38.90 -4.73
N LEU A 18 -13.11 -38.68 -5.17
CA LEU A 18 -13.49 -38.83 -6.57
C LEU A 18 -12.75 -37.82 -7.48
N GLN A 19 -12.65 -36.57 -7.04
CA GLN A 19 -11.91 -35.53 -7.77
C GLN A 19 -10.41 -35.84 -7.85
N ALA A 20 -9.82 -36.28 -6.74
CA ALA A 20 -8.41 -36.68 -6.69
C ALA A 20 -8.13 -37.93 -7.55
N ALA A 21 -9.01 -38.93 -7.48
CA ALA A 21 -8.90 -40.15 -8.28
C ALA A 21 -8.97 -39.86 -9.78
N ALA A 22 -9.89 -38.98 -10.20
CA ALA A 22 -9.99 -38.52 -11.59
C ALA A 22 -8.74 -37.76 -12.03
N ARG A 23 -8.20 -36.87 -11.17
CA ARG A 23 -6.98 -36.10 -11.44
C ARG A 23 -5.73 -36.98 -11.57
N HIS A 24 -5.66 -38.07 -10.82
CA HIS A 24 -4.51 -38.97 -10.79
C HIS A 24 -4.70 -40.23 -11.65
N GLU A 25 -5.76 -40.31 -12.45
CA GLU A 25 -6.10 -41.43 -13.32
C GLU A 25 -6.12 -42.78 -12.58
N ARG A 26 -6.64 -42.79 -11.34
CA ARG A 26 -6.74 -43.97 -10.48
C ARG A 26 -8.18 -44.35 -10.23
N SER A 27 -8.41 -45.62 -9.89
CA SER A 27 -9.69 -46.02 -9.31
C SER A 27 -9.87 -45.35 -7.95
N LEU A 28 -11.12 -45.09 -7.55
CA LEU A 28 -11.42 -44.51 -6.24
C LEU A 28 -10.82 -45.33 -5.08
N GLU A 29 -10.85 -46.65 -5.20
CA GLU A 29 -10.25 -47.58 -4.24
C GLU A 29 -8.71 -47.50 -4.25
N GLY A 30 -8.10 -47.31 -5.43
CA GLY A 30 -6.66 -47.11 -5.59
C GLY A 30 -6.19 -45.79 -4.99
N GLU A 31 -6.91 -44.70 -5.20
CA GLU A 31 -6.62 -43.40 -4.61
C GLU A 31 -6.81 -43.40 -3.09
N THR A 32 -7.84 -44.10 -2.60
CA THR A 32 -8.06 -44.28 -1.15
C THR A 32 -6.90 -45.05 -0.50
N ARG A 33 -6.44 -46.15 -1.12
CA ARG A 33 -5.27 -46.90 -0.63
C ARG A 33 -4.00 -46.04 -0.65
N PHE A 34 -3.80 -45.27 -1.71
CA PHE A 34 -2.65 -44.37 -1.83
C PHE A 34 -2.67 -43.28 -0.76
N GLY A 35 -3.82 -42.63 -0.54
CA GLY A 35 -4.00 -41.63 0.52
C GLY A 35 -3.79 -42.20 1.92
N LEU A 36 -4.31 -43.40 2.20
CA LEU A 36 -4.11 -44.10 3.47
C LEU A 36 -2.64 -44.49 3.69
N ALA A 37 -1.96 -45.01 2.66
CA ALA A 37 -0.54 -45.34 2.74
C ALA A 37 0.30 -44.09 3.05
N ARG A 38 0.06 -42.97 2.36
CA ARG A 38 0.73 -41.70 2.65
C ARG A 38 0.41 -41.14 4.03
N TYR A 39 -0.81 -41.32 4.51
CA TYR A 39 -1.20 -40.90 5.85
C TYR A 39 -0.47 -41.74 6.90
N LEU A 40 -0.39 -43.05 6.73
CA LEU A 40 0.39 -43.94 7.60
C LEU A 40 1.88 -43.57 7.58
N GLU A 41 2.46 -43.32 6.41
CA GLU A 41 3.83 -42.81 6.27
C GLU A 41 4.02 -41.47 7.01
N SER A 42 3.01 -40.58 6.99
CA SER A 42 3.07 -39.30 7.70
C SER A 42 2.95 -39.43 9.23
N LEU A 43 2.36 -40.52 9.74
CA LEU A 43 2.31 -40.82 11.16
C LEU A 43 3.64 -41.36 11.69
N GLU A 44 4.41 -42.04 10.83
CA GLU A 44 5.75 -42.58 11.14
C GLU A 44 6.88 -41.59 10.81
N ALA A 45 6.61 -40.60 9.95
CA ALA A 45 7.56 -39.54 9.68
C ALA A 45 7.90 -38.81 11.00
N PRO A 46 9.19 -38.54 11.29
CA PRO A 46 9.54 -37.69 12.41
C PRO A 46 8.78 -36.39 12.26
N GLN A 47 8.03 -36.00 13.30
CA GLN A 47 7.35 -34.72 13.30
C GLN A 47 8.40 -33.66 12.95
N PRO A 48 8.15 -32.80 11.94
CA PRO A 48 9.09 -31.74 11.64
C PRO A 48 9.32 -30.98 12.94
N GLU A 49 10.58 -30.92 13.39
CA GLU A 49 10.92 -30.19 14.62
C GLU A 49 10.25 -28.83 14.53
N THR A 50 9.44 -28.52 15.54
CA THR A 50 8.74 -27.25 15.59
C THR A 50 9.82 -26.18 15.60
N ALA A 51 9.92 -25.44 14.50
CA ALA A 51 10.99 -24.48 14.35
C ALA A 51 11.02 -23.55 15.55
N SER A 52 12.22 -23.26 16.02
CA SER A 52 12.41 -22.33 17.13
C SER A 52 11.75 -20.99 16.81
N LEU A 53 11.46 -20.21 17.85
CA LEU A 53 10.93 -18.85 17.69
C LEU A 53 11.84 -18.01 16.78
N CYS A 54 13.16 -18.19 16.89
CA CYS A 54 14.15 -17.52 16.05
C CYS A 54 14.02 -17.92 14.58
N GLU A 55 14.00 -19.22 14.28
CA GLU A 55 13.89 -19.71 12.89
C GLU A 55 12.55 -19.32 12.26
N SER A 56 11.46 -19.40 13.03
CA SER A 56 10.14 -18.97 12.58
C SER A 56 10.15 -17.47 12.24
N TRP A 57 10.74 -16.65 13.11
CA TRP A 57 10.88 -15.22 12.88
C TRP A 57 11.77 -14.88 11.69
N GLN A 58 12.90 -15.58 11.50
CA GLN A 58 13.79 -15.41 10.36
C GLN A 58 13.08 -15.71 9.04
N ARG A 59 12.36 -16.84 8.96
CA ARG A 59 11.59 -17.21 7.77
C ARG A 59 10.47 -16.21 7.46
N SER A 60 9.73 -15.76 8.47
CA SER A 60 8.70 -14.73 8.28
C SER A 60 9.30 -13.39 7.83
N THR A 61 10.49 -13.02 8.35
CA THR A 61 11.20 -11.82 7.91
C THR A 61 11.67 -11.93 6.46
N GLY A 62 12.18 -13.09 6.05
CA GLY A 62 12.56 -13.37 4.66
C GLY A 62 11.37 -13.27 3.70
N GLN A 63 10.20 -13.80 4.08
CA GLN A 63 8.96 -13.66 3.31
C GLN A 63 8.53 -12.19 3.17
N ARG A 64 8.64 -11.39 4.23
CA ARG A 64 8.33 -9.95 4.18
C ARG A 64 9.29 -9.19 3.27
N LEU A 65 10.59 -9.48 3.33
CA LEU A 65 11.58 -8.91 2.40
C LEU A 65 11.24 -9.25 0.94
N GLN A 66 10.89 -10.50 0.67
CA GLN A 66 10.48 -10.93 -0.67
C GLN A 66 9.20 -10.23 -1.14
N LYS A 67 8.19 -10.08 -0.26
CA LYS A 67 6.96 -9.33 -0.54
C LYS A 67 7.28 -7.87 -0.86
N LEU A 68 8.11 -7.22 -0.04
CA LEU A 68 8.54 -5.83 -0.22
C LEU A 68 9.24 -5.62 -1.55
N PHE A 69 10.31 -6.36 -1.84
CA PHE A 69 11.06 -6.16 -3.09
C PHE A 69 10.24 -6.50 -4.34
N THR A 70 9.28 -7.41 -4.23
CA THR A 70 8.32 -7.66 -5.31
C THR A 70 7.40 -6.47 -5.50
N ARG A 71 6.83 -5.93 -4.43
CA ARG A 71 5.97 -4.76 -4.49
C ARG A 71 6.70 -3.52 -5.01
N LEU A 72 7.94 -3.27 -4.61
CA LEU A 72 8.75 -2.15 -5.11
C LEU A 72 9.00 -2.24 -6.62
N ARG A 73 9.14 -3.45 -7.18
CA ARG A 73 9.25 -3.66 -8.63
C ARG A 73 7.93 -3.39 -9.35
N GLU A 74 6.82 -3.84 -8.78
CA GLU A 74 5.47 -3.65 -9.32
C GLU A 74 5.02 -2.18 -9.28
N ASP A 75 5.39 -1.47 -8.22
CA ASP A 75 5.08 -0.04 -8.04
C ASP A 75 6.08 0.89 -8.74
N HIS A 76 6.98 0.32 -9.56
CA HIS A 76 7.97 1.06 -10.35
C HIS A 76 8.83 2.02 -9.50
N VAL A 77 9.34 1.54 -8.38
CA VAL A 77 10.24 2.32 -7.49
C VAL A 77 11.62 2.51 -8.10
N PHE A 78 12.09 1.51 -8.86
CA PHE A 78 13.39 1.54 -9.51
C PHE A 78 13.34 2.34 -10.81
N SER A 79 14.36 3.17 -11.04
CA SER A 79 14.46 3.99 -12.25
C SER A 79 14.62 3.13 -13.51
N TRP A 80 14.37 3.71 -14.68
CA TRP A 80 14.56 2.99 -15.95
C TRP A 80 16.02 2.54 -16.11
N GLY A 81 16.24 1.23 -16.25
CA GLY A 81 17.57 0.61 -16.31
C GLY A 81 18.23 0.36 -14.96
N GLU A 82 17.65 0.80 -13.84
CA GLU A 82 18.11 0.44 -12.51
C GLU A 82 17.84 -1.05 -12.25
N ARG A 83 18.90 -1.77 -11.86
CA ARG A 83 18.80 -3.20 -11.57
C ARG A 83 18.23 -3.41 -10.18
N SER A 84 17.22 -4.27 -10.09
CA SER A 84 16.49 -4.60 -8.86
C SER A 84 16.67 -6.06 -8.44
N ASP A 85 17.66 -6.75 -8.99
CA ASP A 85 18.07 -8.07 -8.50
C ASP A 85 18.80 -7.95 -7.15
N LEU A 86 18.77 -9.03 -6.35
CA LEU A 86 19.27 -9.01 -4.96
C LEU A 86 20.72 -8.50 -4.82
N PRO A 87 21.67 -8.86 -5.71
CA PRO A 87 23.00 -8.25 -5.68
C PRO A 87 23.02 -6.73 -5.80
N HIS A 88 22.25 -6.17 -6.74
CA HIS A 88 22.19 -4.73 -6.93
C HIS A 88 21.44 -4.03 -5.78
N LEU A 89 20.41 -4.67 -5.22
CA LEU A 89 19.74 -4.16 -4.02
C LEU A 89 20.68 -4.12 -2.82
N ALA A 90 21.46 -5.18 -2.59
CA ALA A 90 22.45 -5.23 -1.52
C ALA A 90 23.51 -4.13 -1.70
N LEU A 91 24.02 -3.94 -2.92
CA LEU A 91 24.95 -2.86 -3.26
C LEU A 91 24.33 -1.48 -2.99
N ALA A 92 23.09 -1.25 -3.43
CA ALA A 92 22.37 0.01 -3.22
C ALA A 92 22.09 0.29 -1.74
N LEU A 93 21.93 -0.75 -0.92
CA LEU A 93 21.79 -0.64 0.52
C LEU A 93 23.14 -0.42 1.22
N GLY A 94 24.28 -0.62 0.54
CA GLY A 94 25.61 -0.46 1.12
C GLY A 94 26.13 -1.72 1.83
N GLU A 95 25.59 -2.89 1.52
CA GLU A 95 26.12 -4.17 2.02
C GLU A 95 27.47 -4.48 1.38
N THR A 96 28.38 -5.05 2.16
CA THR A 96 29.70 -5.48 1.69
C THR A 96 29.64 -6.74 0.82
N SER A 97 28.53 -7.49 0.90
CA SER A 97 28.31 -8.72 0.14
C SER A 97 26.81 -8.92 -0.10
N PRO A 98 26.41 -9.42 -1.28
CA PRO A 98 25.01 -9.78 -1.54
C PRO A 98 24.51 -10.95 -0.67
N ALA A 99 25.44 -11.75 -0.13
CA ALA A 99 25.11 -12.92 0.69
C ALA A 99 24.26 -12.56 1.92
N THR A 100 24.53 -11.42 2.58
CA THR A 100 23.78 -10.99 3.77
C THR A 100 22.29 -10.84 3.45
N LEU A 101 21.96 -10.11 2.38
CA LEU A 101 20.57 -9.90 1.97
C LEU A 101 19.92 -11.21 1.48
N MET A 102 20.66 -12.04 0.74
CA MET A 102 20.17 -13.34 0.26
C MET A 102 19.86 -14.29 1.42
N ASN A 103 20.76 -14.40 2.41
CA ASN A 103 20.55 -15.27 3.58
C ASN A 103 19.39 -14.79 4.45
N CYS A 104 19.17 -13.48 4.56
CA CYS A 104 17.98 -12.92 5.23
C CYS A 104 16.68 -13.29 4.50
N ILE A 105 16.67 -13.19 3.16
CA ILE A 105 15.51 -13.54 2.33
C ILE A 105 15.21 -15.04 2.40
N ASP A 106 16.25 -15.88 2.37
CA ASP A 106 16.14 -17.33 2.51
C ASP A 106 15.74 -17.77 3.93
N GLY A 107 15.69 -16.83 4.89
CA GLY A 107 15.39 -17.11 6.30
C GLY A 107 16.49 -17.92 7.01
N ARG A 108 17.72 -17.87 6.51
CA ARG A 108 18.91 -18.53 7.07
C ARG A 108 19.61 -17.67 8.12
N GLU A 109 19.49 -16.35 7.98
CA GLU A 109 20.07 -15.38 8.91
C GLU A 109 19.01 -14.38 9.37
N ALA A 110 19.25 -13.80 10.55
CA ALA A 110 18.45 -12.71 11.08
C ALA A 110 18.73 -11.42 10.30
N LEU A 111 17.68 -10.66 9.97
CA LEU A 111 17.84 -9.33 9.40
C LEU A 111 18.47 -8.38 10.43
N PRO A 112 19.69 -7.84 10.19
CA PRO A 112 20.29 -6.88 11.10
C PRO A 112 19.44 -5.60 11.17
N PHE A 113 19.27 -5.04 12.38
CA PHE A 113 18.46 -3.82 12.54
C PHE A 113 18.99 -2.62 11.78
N ASP A 114 20.30 -2.51 11.58
CA ASP A 114 20.89 -1.47 10.74
C ASP A 114 20.47 -1.61 9.27
N LEU A 115 20.51 -2.83 8.73
CA LEU A 115 20.04 -3.12 7.38
C LEU A 115 18.53 -2.88 7.26
N ALA A 116 17.74 -3.28 8.26
CA ALA A 116 16.30 -3.00 8.30
C ALA A 116 16.00 -1.49 8.23
N LYS A 117 16.75 -0.67 8.98
CA LYS A 117 16.64 0.80 8.94
C LYS A 117 17.00 1.36 7.57
N ARG A 118 18.13 0.93 6.98
CA ARG A 118 18.53 1.37 5.63
C ARG A 118 17.49 0.99 4.57
N ILE A 119 16.85 -0.16 4.68
CA ILE A 119 15.75 -0.57 3.79
C ILE A 119 14.54 0.36 3.97
N ALA A 120 14.10 0.56 5.21
CA ALA A 120 12.98 1.44 5.54
C ALA A 120 13.22 2.89 5.06
N ASP A 121 14.40 3.44 5.34
CA ASP A 121 14.78 4.78 4.97
C ASP A 121 14.94 4.95 3.46
N ARG A 122 15.39 3.93 2.73
CA ARG A 122 15.57 4.03 1.28
C ARG A 122 14.25 3.91 0.51
N TYR A 123 13.36 3.04 0.95
CA TYR A 123 12.15 2.65 0.19
C TYR A 123 10.83 3.05 0.86
N SER A 124 10.87 3.95 1.85
CA SER A 124 9.69 4.46 2.54
C SER A 124 8.78 3.39 3.16
N CYS A 125 9.32 2.22 3.54
CA CYS A 125 8.53 1.16 4.15
C CYS A 125 8.56 1.22 5.69
N SER A 126 7.60 0.56 6.33
CA SER A 126 7.51 0.49 7.79
C SER A 126 8.60 -0.41 8.36
N LEU A 127 9.47 0.15 9.21
CA LEU A 127 10.46 -0.61 9.96
C LEU A 127 9.79 -1.62 10.91
N GLU A 128 8.67 -1.23 11.53
CA GLU A 128 7.89 -2.09 12.41
C GLU A 128 7.40 -3.32 11.63
N TRP A 129 6.72 -3.09 10.51
CA TRP A 129 6.25 -4.16 9.62
C TRP A 129 7.39 -5.08 9.18
N LEU A 130 8.55 -4.51 8.85
CA LEU A 130 9.69 -5.32 8.44
C LEU A 130 10.18 -6.25 9.56
N ILE A 131 10.25 -5.75 10.80
CA ILE A 131 10.77 -6.47 11.97
C ILE A 131 9.79 -7.52 12.48
N ASN A 132 8.51 -7.20 12.65
CA ASN A 132 7.56 -8.10 13.34
C ASN A 132 6.27 -8.38 12.53
N GLY A 133 6.06 -7.70 11.41
CA GLY A 133 4.87 -7.84 10.57
C GLY A 133 3.61 -7.14 11.09
N SER A 134 3.67 -6.36 12.18
CA SER A 134 2.57 -5.46 12.55
C SER A 134 2.53 -4.24 11.63
N SER A 135 1.39 -3.56 11.57
CA SER A 135 1.14 -2.42 10.66
C SER A 135 1.10 -2.78 9.17
N SER A 136 1.01 -1.76 8.30
CA SER A 136 1.07 -1.89 6.84
C SER A 136 2.51 -1.85 6.33
N MET A 137 2.73 -2.37 5.11
CA MET A 137 4.06 -2.35 4.48
C MET A 137 4.56 -0.92 4.28
N PHE A 138 3.70 -0.03 3.82
CA PHE A 138 4.00 1.39 3.66
C PHE A 138 3.15 2.21 4.62
N PRO A 139 3.74 3.16 5.36
CA PRO A 139 3.00 3.98 6.31
C PRO A 139 2.25 5.11 5.60
N TYR A 140 0.95 5.20 5.84
CA TYR A 140 0.11 6.33 5.46
C TYR A 140 -0.63 6.83 6.71
N PRO A 141 0.02 7.63 7.57
CA PRO A 141 -0.64 8.23 8.72
C PRO A 141 -1.77 9.17 8.29
N GLU A 142 -2.82 9.27 9.11
CA GLU A 142 -3.84 10.31 9.00
C GLU A 142 -3.21 11.63 9.43
N VAL A 143 -3.03 12.56 8.50
CA VAL A 143 -2.40 13.88 8.75
C VAL A 143 -3.36 15.03 8.49
N GLY A 144 -4.64 14.77 8.20
CA GLY A 144 -5.65 15.81 7.96
C GLY A 144 -5.90 16.70 9.18
N GLY A 145 -5.60 16.23 10.40
CA GLY A 145 -5.58 17.04 11.62
C GLY A 145 -4.25 17.75 11.89
N ASP A 146 -3.14 17.13 11.48
CA ASP A 146 -1.77 17.51 11.90
C ASP A 146 -0.87 17.83 10.69
N TYR A 147 -1.46 18.31 9.60
CA TYR A 147 -0.73 18.56 8.35
C TYR A 147 0.39 19.60 8.50
N HIS A 148 0.31 20.49 9.49
CA HIS A 148 1.38 21.45 9.79
C HIS A 148 2.71 20.74 10.07
N GLU A 149 2.71 19.70 10.90
CA GLU A 149 3.92 18.91 11.20
C GLU A 149 4.39 18.12 9.98
N PHE A 150 3.44 17.61 9.18
CA PHE A 150 3.77 16.93 7.93
C PHE A 150 4.46 17.87 6.92
N PHE A 151 4.05 19.13 6.84
CA PHE A 151 4.60 20.11 5.89
C PHE A 151 5.80 20.90 6.42
N GLU A 152 6.06 20.90 7.73
CA GLU A 152 7.14 21.68 8.36
C GLU A 152 8.52 21.46 7.70
N PRO A 153 8.96 20.22 7.36
CA PRO A 153 10.22 20.02 6.65
C PRO A 153 10.28 20.60 5.23
N ALA A 154 9.13 20.84 4.60
CA ALA A 154 9.05 21.51 3.31
C ALA A 154 9.09 23.05 3.44
N VAL A 155 8.59 23.58 4.57
CA VAL A 155 8.61 25.01 4.88
C VAL A 155 10.02 25.47 5.25
N SER A 156 10.74 24.67 6.04
CA SER A 156 12.08 25.00 6.52
C SER A 156 13.21 24.57 5.57
N GLY A 157 12.95 23.63 4.65
CA GLY A 157 13.93 23.01 3.77
C GLY A 157 13.86 23.41 2.30
N SER A 158 14.99 23.35 1.60
CA SER A 158 15.05 23.48 0.13
C SER A 158 14.92 22.12 -0.58
N GLY A 159 14.43 22.11 -1.81
CA GLY A 159 14.40 20.91 -2.68
C GLY A 159 13.27 19.94 -2.36
N VAL A 160 12.26 20.38 -1.61
CA VAL A 160 11.09 19.58 -1.25
C VAL A 160 9.89 20.05 -2.08
N SER A 161 9.32 19.13 -2.85
CA SER A 161 8.07 19.32 -3.57
C SER A 161 6.94 18.58 -2.87
N ILE A 162 5.75 19.17 -2.89
CA ILE A 162 4.55 18.56 -2.35
C ILE A 162 3.65 18.11 -3.50
N LYS A 163 3.30 16.83 -3.50
CA LYS A 163 2.30 16.29 -4.44
C LYS A 163 1.01 15.97 -3.68
N LEU A 164 -0.08 16.59 -4.12
CA LEU A 164 -1.43 16.40 -3.60
C LEU A 164 -2.20 15.54 -4.59
N VAL A 165 -2.62 14.35 -4.17
CA VAL A 165 -3.24 13.36 -5.06
C VAL A 165 -4.65 13.04 -4.56
N ARG A 166 -5.66 13.42 -5.35
CA ARG A 166 -7.05 13.02 -5.11
C ARG A 166 -7.24 11.60 -5.65
N LEU A 167 -7.80 10.71 -4.84
CA LEU A 167 -8.25 9.40 -5.30
C LEU A 167 -9.60 9.52 -6.01
N CYS A 168 -9.68 8.93 -7.20
CA CYS A 168 -10.86 8.87 -8.04
C CYS A 168 -11.26 7.40 -8.20
N THR A 169 -12.11 6.91 -7.30
CA THR A 169 -12.53 5.49 -7.33
C THR A 169 -13.72 5.32 -8.27
N VAL A 170 -13.76 4.17 -8.96
CA VAL A 170 -14.86 3.82 -9.87
C VAL A 170 -16.15 3.64 -9.08
N GLU A 171 -17.26 4.03 -9.68
CA GLU A 171 -18.59 3.75 -9.13
C GLU A 171 -18.84 2.23 -9.13
N ASP A 172 -19.53 1.75 -8.11
CA ASP A 172 -20.04 0.38 -8.09
C ASP A 172 -21.17 0.19 -9.12
N SER A 173 -21.68 -1.04 -9.23
CA SER A 173 -22.77 -1.36 -10.15
C SER A 173 -24.05 -0.55 -9.92
N ASP A 174 -24.20 0.04 -8.74
CA ASP A 174 -25.35 0.84 -8.33
C ASP A 174 -25.09 2.36 -8.53
N GLY A 175 -23.97 2.74 -9.15
CA GLY A 175 -23.60 4.12 -9.39
C GLY A 175 -23.07 4.84 -8.14
N ASN A 176 -22.71 4.12 -7.08
CA ASN A 176 -22.11 4.73 -5.90
C ASN A 176 -20.59 4.80 -6.06
N PRO A 177 -19.98 5.99 -5.97
CA PRO A 177 -18.54 6.14 -5.86
C PRO A 177 -17.95 5.23 -4.79
N GLY A 178 -16.81 4.63 -5.14
CA GLY A 178 -16.07 3.80 -4.21
C GLY A 178 -15.76 4.51 -2.87
N PRO A 179 -15.52 3.73 -1.81
CA PRO A 179 -15.42 4.20 -0.43
C PRO A 179 -14.28 5.21 -0.18
N HIS A 180 -13.34 5.32 -1.11
CA HIS A 180 -12.19 6.22 -1.02
C HIS A 180 -12.23 7.38 -2.02
N ASP A 181 -13.30 7.57 -2.79
CA ASP A 181 -13.40 8.71 -3.69
C ASP A 181 -13.22 10.03 -2.93
N GLY A 182 -12.42 10.93 -3.51
CA GLY A 182 -12.11 12.22 -2.92
C GLY A 182 -11.08 12.16 -1.78
N THR A 183 -10.60 10.99 -1.37
CA THR A 183 -9.51 10.92 -0.37
C THR A 183 -8.29 11.65 -0.90
N LEU A 184 -7.73 12.55 -0.09
CA LEU A 184 -6.50 13.25 -0.40
C LEU A 184 -5.29 12.49 0.15
N LEU A 185 -4.41 12.04 -0.74
CA LEU A 185 -3.06 11.61 -0.40
C LEU A 185 -2.10 12.80 -0.52
N MET A 186 -1.18 12.89 0.43
CA MET A 186 -0.17 13.94 0.51
C MET A 186 1.21 13.29 0.49
N PHE A 187 2.04 13.72 -0.46
CA PHE A 187 3.40 13.21 -0.62
C PHE A 187 4.40 14.35 -0.55
N ARG A 188 5.45 14.14 0.25
CA ARG A 188 6.60 15.02 0.34
C ARG A 188 7.77 14.35 -0.36
N CYS A 189 8.11 14.86 -1.54
CA CYS A 189 9.19 14.34 -2.38
C CYS A 189 10.40 15.25 -2.27
N LYS A 190 11.54 14.69 -1.88
CA LYS A 190 12.81 15.42 -1.78
C LYS A 190 13.74 14.99 -2.91
N ASP A 191 13.98 15.90 -3.85
CA ASP A 191 14.74 15.61 -5.07
C ASP A 191 14.17 14.37 -5.81
N ASP A 192 15.00 13.68 -6.60
CA ASP A 192 14.67 12.40 -7.25
C ASP A 192 14.93 11.19 -6.33
N LYS A 193 14.81 11.35 -5.00
CA LYS A 193 15.06 10.25 -4.08
C LYS A 193 13.88 9.27 -4.04
N PRO A 194 14.15 7.95 -3.90
CA PRO A 194 13.11 6.95 -3.75
C PRO A 194 12.31 7.10 -2.45
N ASN A 195 12.90 7.74 -1.42
CA ASN A 195 12.18 8.03 -0.19
C ASN A 195 11.18 9.17 -0.42
N ILE A 196 9.90 8.80 -0.35
CA ILE A 196 8.75 9.69 -0.37
C ILE A 196 8.03 9.53 0.97
N ALA A 197 7.87 10.62 1.71
CA ALA A 197 7.02 10.61 2.90
C ALA A 197 5.55 10.76 2.48
N SER A 198 4.68 9.96 3.08
CA SER A 198 3.27 9.84 2.76
C SER A 198 2.38 10.18 3.94
N GLY A 199 1.18 10.67 3.65
CA GLY A 199 0.08 10.85 4.58
C GLY A 199 -1.23 10.95 3.83
N TYR A 200 -2.36 10.84 4.54
CA TYR A 200 -3.69 11.05 3.95
C TYR A 200 -4.57 11.90 4.85
N SER A 201 -5.64 12.46 4.28
CA SER A 201 -6.68 13.13 5.07
C SER A 201 -7.86 12.19 5.29
N GLY A 202 -8.17 11.91 6.56
CA GLY A 202 -9.43 11.32 7.01
C GLY A 202 -10.40 12.35 7.59
N ARG A 203 -10.00 13.64 7.65
CA ARG A 203 -10.82 14.74 8.22
C ARG A 203 -11.71 15.43 7.21
N PHE A 204 -11.35 15.36 5.93
CA PHE A 204 -12.11 15.94 4.82
C PHE A 204 -11.85 15.15 3.54
N TYR A 205 -12.73 15.33 2.57
CA TYR A 205 -12.64 14.73 1.24
C TYR A 205 -12.69 15.82 0.18
N LEU A 206 -12.16 15.53 -1.00
CA LEU A 206 -12.20 16.38 -2.19
C LEU A 206 -13.39 15.96 -3.07
N ASN A 207 -14.59 16.03 -2.49
CA ASN A 207 -15.87 15.79 -3.14
C ASN A 207 -16.96 16.59 -2.40
N ASP A 208 -18.23 16.35 -2.70
CA ASP A 208 -19.39 17.02 -2.08
C ASP A 208 -20.00 16.24 -0.90
N ARG A 209 -19.38 15.12 -0.49
CA ARG A 209 -19.94 14.15 0.45
C ARG A 209 -19.45 14.32 1.88
N MET A 210 -19.26 15.56 2.32
CA MET A 210 -18.77 15.87 3.66
C MET A 210 -19.80 16.67 4.48
N GLY A 211 -19.90 16.37 5.78
CA GLY A 211 -20.68 17.19 6.71
C GLY A 211 -19.97 18.50 7.07
N GLY A 212 -20.62 19.35 7.87
CA GLY A 212 -20.08 20.65 8.27
C GLY A 212 -18.68 20.60 8.90
N GLY A 213 -18.38 19.58 9.71
CA GLY A 213 -17.04 19.39 10.28
C GLY A 213 -15.95 19.15 9.22
N GLY A 214 -16.27 18.40 8.16
CA GLY A 214 -15.38 18.17 7.03
C GLY A 214 -15.15 19.45 6.22
N HIS A 215 -16.22 20.21 5.95
CA HIS A 215 -16.12 21.51 5.27
C HIS A 215 -15.23 22.50 6.03
N GLY A 216 -15.38 22.58 7.36
CA GLY A 216 -14.51 23.41 8.19
C GLY A 216 -13.05 22.97 8.14
N SER A 217 -12.80 21.66 8.19
CA SER A 217 -11.45 21.10 8.11
C SER A 217 -10.79 21.38 6.75
N LEU A 218 -11.53 21.23 5.65
CA LEU A 218 -11.07 21.57 4.30
C LEU A 218 -10.79 23.07 4.14
N ALA A 219 -11.63 23.94 4.72
CA ALA A 219 -11.41 25.38 4.70
C ALA A 219 -10.12 25.77 5.44
N ASN A 220 -9.87 25.18 6.61
CA ASN A 220 -8.63 25.39 7.35
C ASN A 220 -7.41 24.92 6.56
N PHE A 221 -7.50 23.75 5.92
CA PHE A 221 -6.43 23.25 5.06
C PHE A 221 -6.18 24.17 3.85
N ALA A 222 -7.23 24.64 3.16
CA ALA A 222 -7.08 25.57 2.04
C ALA A 222 -6.47 26.92 2.48
N ASN A 223 -6.83 27.43 3.66
CA ASN A 223 -6.20 28.62 4.25
C ASN A 223 -4.71 28.37 4.52
N PHE A 224 -4.35 27.22 5.11
CA PHE A 224 -2.94 26.84 5.32
C PHE A 224 -2.14 26.83 4.01
N LEU A 225 -2.69 26.25 2.93
CA LEU A 225 -2.03 26.26 1.62
C LEU A 225 -1.87 27.69 1.08
N ASN A 226 -2.86 28.56 1.29
CA ASN A 226 -2.81 29.98 0.90
C ASN A 226 -1.79 30.81 1.68
N ASP A 227 -1.52 30.45 2.94
CA ASP A 227 -0.51 31.10 3.77
C ASP A 227 0.91 30.61 3.41
N ASN A 228 1.03 29.42 2.81
CA ASN A 228 2.30 28.76 2.49
C ASN A 228 2.56 28.67 0.97
N ARG A 229 2.25 29.73 0.22
CA ARG A 229 2.42 29.77 -1.27
C ARG A 229 3.86 29.65 -1.75
N SER A 230 4.85 29.82 -0.86
CA SER A 230 6.25 29.58 -1.19
C SER A 230 6.55 28.09 -1.43
N LEU A 231 5.69 27.20 -0.93
CA LEU A 231 5.80 25.76 -1.18
C LEU A 231 5.40 25.42 -2.61
N GLN A 232 6.12 24.47 -3.21
CA GLN A 232 5.81 23.94 -4.53
C GLN A 232 4.78 22.83 -4.41
N PHE A 233 3.51 23.17 -4.62
CA PHE A 233 2.42 22.20 -4.73
C PHE A 233 2.24 21.73 -6.16
N SER A 234 1.87 20.46 -6.32
CA SER A 234 1.41 19.89 -7.58
C SER A 234 0.23 18.97 -7.31
N GLU A 235 -0.87 19.23 -8.00
CA GLU A 235 -2.14 18.55 -7.83
C GLU A 235 -2.38 17.50 -8.91
N TYR A 236 -2.93 16.37 -8.50
CA TYR A 236 -3.17 15.22 -9.37
C TYR A 236 -4.48 14.53 -9.02
N ASN A 237 -4.99 13.79 -10.00
CA ASN A 237 -6.06 12.82 -9.85
C ASN A 237 -5.48 11.42 -10.11
N CYS A 238 -5.81 10.46 -9.24
CA CYS A 238 -5.37 9.08 -9.33
C CYS A 238 -6.56 8.13 -9.49
N THR A 239 -6.59 7.37 -10.57
CA THR A 239 -7.66 6.40 -10.90
C THR A 239 -7.20 4.96 -10.68
N ALA A 240 -6.25 4.75 -9.75
CA ALA A 240 -5.79 3.41 -9.44
C ALA A 240 -6.96 2.53 -8.95
N PRO A 241 -7.06 1.26 -9.36
CA PRO A 241 -8.04 0.33 -8.81
C PRO A 241 -7.65 -0.02 -7.38
N ILE A 242 -8.23 0.69 -6.42
CA ILE A 242 -7.92 0.51 -4.99
C ILE A 242 -8.99 -0.38 -4.38
N ASP A 243 -8.59 -1.56 -3.92
CA ASP A 243 -9.39 -2.36 -3.00
C ASP A 243 -9.13 -1.88 -1.55
N ASN A 244 -10.17 -1.90 -0.71
CA ASN A 244 -10.12 -1.50 0.70
C ASN A 244 -9.03 -2.25 1.48
N SER A 245 -8.71 -3.49 1.09
CA SER A 245 -7.69 -4.30 1.75
C SER A 245 -6.25 -3.92 1.38
N MET A 246 -6.05 -3.22 0.25
CA MET A 246 -4.72 -2.98 -0.34
C MET A 246 -4.30 -1.52 -0.40
N MET A 247 -5.14 -0.57 0.05
CA MET A 247 -4.89 0.87 -0.06
C MET A 247 -3.56 1.32 0.56
N TRP A 248 -3.04 0.60 1.55
CA TRP A 248 -1.79 0.96 2.24
C TRP A 248 -0.64 -0.02 1.95
N ASP A 249 -0.86 -0.94 1.01
CA ASP A 249 0.09 -1.97 0.61
C ASP A 249 0.93 -1.57 -0.62
N HIS A 250 0.75 -0.32 -1.11
CA HIS A 250 1.45 0.24 -2.26
C HIS A 250 2.38 1.40 -1.87
N HIS A 251 3.56 1.42 -2.49
CA HIS A 251 4.52 2.50 -2.39
C HIS A 251 3.93 3.79 -3.00
N PRO A 252 4.28 5.00 -2.52
CA PRO A 252 3.84 6.27 -3.11
C PRO A 252 3.97 6.37 -4.65
N ASN A 253 4.99 5.74 -5.24
CA ASN A 253 5.16 5.69 -6.70
C ASN A 253 4.00 5.05 -7.45
N TYR A 254 3.27 4.11 -6.85
CA TYR A 254 2.08 3.53 -7.44
C TYR A 254 1.01 4.61 -7.74
N TYR A 255 0.81 5.52 -6.79
CA TYR A 255 -0.17 6.62 -6.89
C TYR A 255 0.34 7.80 -7.73
N LEU A 256 1.65 7.93 -7.88
CA LEU A 256 2.31 8.99 -8.65
C LEU A 256 2.67 8.57 -10.08
N GLY A 257 2.55 7.27 -10.38
CA GLY A 257 2.88 6.70 -11.67
C GLY A 257 1.91 7.15 -12.76
N PHE A 258 2.45 7.49 -13.93
CA PHE A 258 1.70 8.00 -15.10
C PHE A 258 0.58 7.07 -15.59
N LYS A 259 0.62 5.78 -15.21
CA LYS A 259 -0.44 4.80 -15.52
C LYS A 259 -1.76 5.12 -14.82
N HIS A 260 -1.70 5.66 -13.61
CA HIS A 260 -2.87 5.93 -12.77
C HIS A 260 -3.03 7.40 -12.41
N CYS A 261 -1.96 8.19 -12.53
CA CYS A 261 -1.88 9.56 -12.09
C CYS A 261 -1.90 10.54 -13.26
N SER A 262 -2.77 11.53 -13.20
CA SER A 262 -2.88 12.61 -14.18
C SER A 262 -2.84 13.97 -13.49
N LYS A 263 -2.22 14.97 -14.14
CA LYS A 263 -2.21 16.35 -13.60
C LYS A 263 -3.63 16.87 -13.49
N ALA A 264 -3.94 17.45 -12.35
CA ALA A 264 -5.22 18.09 -12.10
C ALA A 264 -5.05 19.62 -12.03
N SER A 265 -6.14 20.31 -11.74
CA SER A 265 -6.15 21.75 -11.47
C SER A 265 -7.27 22.16 -10.51
N TRP A 266 -7.79 21.20 -9.74
CA TRP A 266 -8.82 21.43 -8.71
C TRP A 266 -8.31 22.32 -7.57
N LEU A 267 -7.00 22.51 -7.44
CA LEU A 267 -6.42 23.38 -6.41
C LEU A 267 -6.76 24.86 -6.66
N TYR A 268 -6.83 25.31 -7.91
CA TYR A 268 -7.18 26.71 -8.23
C TYR A 268 -8.56 27.13 -7.73
N PRO A 269 -9.67 26.46 -8.10
CA PRO A 269 -10.98 26.82 -7.58
C PRO A 269 -11.10 26.61 -6.07
N LEU A 270 -10.43 25.59 -5.50
CA LEU A 270 -10.40 25.35 -4.07
C LEU A 270 -9.80 26.54 -3.31
N LEU A 271 -8.61 26.99 -3.71
CA LEU A 271 -7.90 28.10 -3.08
C LEU A 271 -8.53 29.47 -3.39
N ALA A 272 -9.32 29.58 -4.45
CA ALA A 272 -10.19 30.74 -4.72
C ALA A 272 -11.45 30.76 -3.83
N GLY A 273 -11.70 29.71 -3.05
CA GLY A 273 -12.79 29.62 -2.10
C GLY A 273 -14.11 29.17 -2.72
N ARG A 274 -14.11 28.48 -3.87
CA ARG A 274 -15.31 27.84 -4.41
C ARG A 274 -15.74 26.69 -3.51
N SER A 275 -17.05 26.56 -3.27
CA SER A 275 -17.59 25.44 -2.49
C SER A 275 -17.20 24.09 -3.12
N PRO A 276 -16.83 23.06 -2.34
CA PRO A 276 -16.50 21.72 -2.83
C PRO A 276 -17.55 21.11 -3.77
N SER A 277 -18.84 21.41 -3.55
CA SER A 277 -19.95 20.94 -4.39
C SER A 277 -20.04 21.62 -5.76
N SER A 278 -19.38 22.77 -5.92
CA SER A 278 -19.32 23.52 -7.18
C SER A 278 -18.05 23.25 -8.00
N ILE A 279 -17.13 22.46 -7.46
CA ILE A 279 -15.87 22.11 -8.11
C ILE A 279 -16.08 20.83 -8.91
N ASP A 280 -15.93 20.90 -10.23
CA ASP A 280 -15.70 19.70 -11.03
C ASP A 280 -14.24 19.25 -10.81
N TRP A 281 -14.07 18.21 -10.00
CA TRP A 281 -12.76 17.72 -9.57
C TRP A 281 -11.94 17.05 -10.68
N ALA A 282 -12.59 16.63 -11.77
CA ALA A 282 -11.94 15.95 -12.89
C ALA A 282 -11.59 16.93 -14.03
N GLN A 283 -12.28 18.06 -14.12
CA GLN A 283 -12.05 19.06 -15.17
C GLN A 283 -10.73 19.82 -14.98
N GLN A 284 -10.14 20.26 -16.09
CA GLN A 284 -9.06 21.23 -16.07
C GLN A 284 -9.59 22.66 -15.84
N HIS A 285 -9.04 23.35 -14.85
CA HIS A 285 -9.36 24.72 -14.47
C HIS A 285 -8.23 25.67 -14.86
N GLY A 286 -8.61 26.86 -15.33
CA GLY A 286 -7.67 27.97 -15.44
C GLY A 286 -7.25 28.50 -14.07
N TYR A 287 -6.12 29.20 -14.02
CA TYR A 287 -5.66 29.86 -12.80
C TYR A 287 -6.74 30.81 -12.24
N MET A 288 -6.96 30.73 -10.93
CA MET A 288 -7.84 31.62 -10.18
C MET A 288 -7.05 32.27 -9.05
N SER A 289 -7.26 33.56 -8.83
CA SER A 289 -6.59 34.28 -7.74
C SER A 289 -7.07 33.74 -6.39
N PRO A 290 -6.16 33.30 -5.49
CA PRO A 290 -6.60 32.70 -4.26
C PRO A 290 -7.16 33.72 -3.26
N LYS A 291 -8.16 33.30 -2.48
CA LYS A 291 -8.87 34.15 -1.53
C LYS A 291 -8.08 34.25 -0.21
N PRO A 292 -7.94 35.44 0.41
CA PRO A 292 -7.17 35.60 1.64
C PRO A 292 -7.67 34.77 2.82
N LYS A 293 -8.99 34.53 2.88
CA LYS A 293 -9.62 33.69 3.89
C LYS A 293 -10.82 32.98 3.31
N ILE A 294 -10.86 31.67 3.50
CA ILE A 294 -11.85 30.76 2.96
C ILE A 294 -12.77 30.26 4.08
N SER A 295 -14.06 30.21 3.75
CA SER A 295 -15.11 29.52 4.50
C SER A 295 -16.04 28.88 3.47
N TYR A 296 -16.22 27.57 3.51
CA TYR A 296 -17.07 26.83 2.58
C TYR A 296 -18.53 26.69 3.07
N PHE A 297 -18.91 27.40 4.13
CA PHE A 297 -20.25 27.35 4.72
C PHE A 297 -21.30 28.23 4.02
N HIS A 298 -20.90 29.06 3.04
CA HIS A 298 -21.77 30.11 2.51
C HIS A 298 -22.72 29.67 1.38
N ASP A 299 -22.64 28.43 0.88
CA ASP A 299 -23.41 27.99 -0.30
C ASP A 299 -24.38 26.82 -0.01
N LEU A 300 -24.76 26.58 1.26
CA LEU A 300 -25.76 25.56 1.64
C LEU A 300 -27.21 26.11 1.68
N SER A 301 -27.49 27.23 1.03
CA SER A 301 -28.83 27.84 0.95
C SER A 301 -29.56 27.45 -0.34
#